data_AF-A0A9Q3KXL9-F1
#
_entry.id   AF-A0A9Q3KXL9-F1
#
_cell.length_a   1.000
_cell.length_b   1.000
_cell.length_c   1.000
_cell.angle_alpha   90.00
_cell.angle_beta   90.00
_cell.angle_gamma   90.00
#
_symmetry.space_group_name_H-M   'P 1'
#
loop_
_entity.id
_entity.type
_entity.pdbx_description
1 polymer ?
#
loop_
_entity_poly.entity_id
_entity_poly.type
_entity_poly.pdbx_seq_one_letter_code
_entity_poly.pdbx_strand_id
1 'polypeptide(L)'
;MLEKGCNPRLPYDTLKKDLVDIHPTASSFKLVLDKAIHHENRCMQDSFKYEKERWDKSHKPPEFKIGDLVPVSALSFNNIKGPKKLKDSFAGPFMIKALHGPNAVQLELT
;
A
#
# COMPACT_ATOMS: atom_id res chain seq x y z
N MET A 1 -8.24 -17.40 -3.13
CA MET A 1 -7.03 -17.62 -2.31
C MET A 1 -6.19 -16.36 -2.40
N LEU A 2 -5.97 -15.67 -1.29
CA LEU A 2 -5.21 -14.41 -1.24
C LEU A 2 -3.75 -14.80 -0.95
N GLU A 3 -2.90 -14.88 -1.96
CA GLU A 3 -1.47 -15.07 -1.75
C GLU A 3 -0.90 -13.78 -1.16
N LYS A 4 -0.85 -13.75 0.17
CA LYS A 4 -0.18 -12.70 0.92
C LYS A 4 1.31 -12.82 0.61
N GLY A 5 1.87 -11.78 -0.01
CA GLY A 5 3.26 -11.70 -0.44
C GLY A 5 4.22 -12.25 0.62
N CYS A 6 4.81 -13.39 0.29
CA CYS A 6 5.96 -13.91 1.01
C CYS A 6 7.18 -13.24 0.40
N ASN A 7 7.96 -12.52 1.22
CA ASN A 7 9.29 -12.06 0.85
C ASN A 7 10.33 -12.97 1.54
N PRO A 8 10.74 -14.08 0.91
CA PRO A 8 11.75 -14.96 1.45
C PRO A 8 13.09 -14.23 1.51
N ARG A 9 13.53 -13.90 2.74
CA ARG A 9 14.89 -13.42 3.00
C ARG A 9 15.88 -14.57 2.79
N LEU A 10 16.27 -14.79 1.55
CA LEU A 10 17.29 -15.77 1.20
C LEU A 10 18.68 -15.18 1.46
N PRO A 11 19.64 -15.99 1.93
CA PRO A 11 21.02 -15.57 2.01
C PRO A 11 21.51 -15.19 0.60
N TYR A 12 21.84 -13.92 0.41
CA TYR A 12 22.42 -13.45 -0.86
C TYR A 12 23.79 -14.11 -1.07
N ASP A 13 23.95 -14.76 -2.23
CA ASP A 13 25.18 -15.41 -2.67
C ASP A 13 26.36 -14.42 -2.72
N THR A 14 27.21 -14.41 -1.71
CA THR A 14 28.57 -13.85 -1.77
C THR A 14 29.63 -14.87 -2.21
N LEU A 15 29.21 -15.99 -2.82
CA LEU A 15 30.14 -17.01 -3.31
C LEU A 15 30.65 -16.62 -4.70
N LYS A 16 31.97 -16.34 -4.78
CA LYS A 16 32.67 -16.11 -6.04
C LYS A 16 32.54 -17.34 -6.93
N LYS A 17 31.90 -17.18 -8.09
CA LYS A 17 31.59 -18.24 -9.06
C LYS A 17 32.83 -19.00 -9.55
N ASP A 18 34.01 -18.38 -9.46
CA ASP A 18 35.26 -18.91 -10.00
C ASP A 18 36.06 -19.78 -9.01
N LEU A 19 35.62 -19.91 -7.74
CA LEU A 19 36.43 -20.54 -6.68
C LEU A 19 35.89 -21.88 -6.14
N VAL A 20 34.69 -22.32 -6.49
CA VAL A 20 34.05 -23.49 -5.85
C VAL A 20 33.39 -24.39 -6.88
N ASP A 21 33.80 -25.66 -6.95
CA ASP A 21 33.08 -26.70 -7.67
C ASP A 21 31.75 -26.97 -6.94
N ILE A 22 30.68 -26.36 -7.45
CA ILE A 22 29.35 -26.48 -6.86
C ILE A 22 28.78 -27.86 -7.23
N HIS A 23 28.40 -28.65 -6.22
CA HIS A 23 27.72 -29.92 -6.42
C HIS A 23 26.45 -29.73 -7.28
N PRO A 24 26.14 -30.62 -8.24
CA PRO A 24 25.01 -30.44 -9.18
C PRO A 24 23.64 -30.27 -8.50
N THR A 25 23.49 -30.76 -7.27
CA THR A 25 22.29 -30.53 -6.45
C THR A 25 22.17 -29.08 -5.98
N ALA A 26 23.27 -28.43 -5.61
CA ALA A 26 23.27 -27.03 -5.19
C ALA A 26 22.99 -26.09 -6.37
N SER A 27 23.47 -26.43 -7.58
CA SER A 27 23.16 -25.67 -8.79
C SER A 27 21.68 -25.80 -9.20
N SER A 28 21.08 -26.99 -9.05
CA SER A 28 19.64 -27.16 -9.30
C SER A 28 18.78 -26.42 -8.29
N PHE A 29 19.16 -26.42 -7.00
CA PHE A 29 18.50 -25.60 -5.98
C PHE A 29 18.56 -24.11 -6.30
N LYS A 30 19.72 -23.59 -6.74
CA LYS A 30 19.86 -22.19 -7.16
C LYS A 30 18.91 -21.82 -8.29
N LEU A 31 18.82 -22.65 -9.34
CA LEU A 31 17.91 -22.40 -10.44
C LEU A 31 16.44 -22.33 -10.01
N VAL A 32 16.05 -23.15 -9.03
CA VAL A 32 14.69 -23.10 -8.46
C VAL A 32 14.48 -21.81 -7.66
N LEU A 33 15.47 -21.38 -6.87
CA LEU A 33 15.41 -20.12 -6.12
C LEU A 33 15.35 -18.90 -7.05
N ASP A 34 16.17 -18.86 -8.09
CA ASP A 34 16.16 -17.76 -9.08
C ASP A 34 14.80 -17.64 -9.77
N LYS A 35 14.17 -18.79 -10.11
CA LYS A 35 12.80 -18.81 -10.66
C LYS A 35 11.77 -18.30 -9.65
N ALA A 36 11.88 -18.68 -8.38
CA ALA A 36 10.97 -18.23 -7.33
C ALA A 36 11.08 -16.72 -7.11
N ILE A 37 12.31 -16.17 -7.03
CA ILE A 37 12.56 -14.73 -6.90
C ILE A 37 12.00 -13.96 -8.11
N HIS A 38 12.23 -14.46 -9.33
CA HIS A 38 11.66 -13.85 -10.52
C HIS A 38 10.13 -13.84 -10.52
N HIS A 39 9.52 -14.92 -10.04
CA HIS A 39 8.08 -15.03 -9.93
C HIS A 39 7.52 -14.06 -8.89
N GLU A 40 8.12 -13.99 -7.70
CA GLU A 40 7.74 -13.06 -6.64
C GLU A 40 7.79 -11.61 -7.12
N ASN A 41 8.89 -11.21 -7.77
CA ASN A 41 9.04 -9.86 -8.32
C ASN A 41 7.93 -9.53 -9.33
N ARG A 42 7.55 -10.50 -10.16
CA ARG A 42 6.44 -10.34 -11.11
C ARG A 42 5.10 -10.18 -10.39
N CYS A 43 4.81 -11.03 -9.41
CA CYS A 43 3.57 -10.96 -8.63
C CYS A 43 3.44 -9.60 -7.90
N MET A 44 4.54 -9.07 -7.36
CA MET A 44 4.58 -7.75 -6.75
C MET A 44 4.28 -6.64 -7.76
N GLN A 45 4.92 -6.67 -8.94
CA GLN A 45 4.68 -5.69 -10.00
C GLN A 45 3.23 -5.74 -10.50
N ASP A 46 2.68 -6.94 -10.72
CA ASP A 46 1.30 -7.14 -11.17
C ASP A 46 0.30 -6.66 -10.12
N SER A 47 0.57 -6.88 -8.84
CA SER A 47 -0.26 -6.39 -7.73
C SER A 47 -0.30 -4.86 -7.68
N PHE A 48 0.86 -4.20 -7.75
CA PHE A 48 0.92 -2.73 -7.78
C PHE A 48 0.22 -2.16 -9.01
N LYS A 49 0.41 -2.79 -10.18
CA LYS A 49 -0.27 -2.37 -11.41
C LYS A 49 -1.79 -2.53 -11.29
N TYR A 50 -2.26 -3.65 -10.76
CA TYR A 50 -3.69 -3.90 -10.55
C TYR A 50 -4.31 -2.88 -9.59
N GLU A 51 -3.65 -2.60 -8.46
CA GLU A 51 -4.14 -1.61 -7.49
C GLU A 51 -4.21 -0.21 -8.09
N LYS A 52 -3.18 0.19 -8.84
CA LYS A 52 -3.15 1.47 -9.56
C LYS A 52 -4.27 1.56 -10.58
N GLU A 53 -4.42 0.56 -11.46
CA GLU A 53 -5.49 0.56 -12.47
C GLU A 53 -6.89 0.59 -11.83
N ARG A 54 -7.08 -0.13 -10.72
CA ARG A 54 -8.32 -0.13 -9.97
C ARG A 54 -8.61 1.25 -9.37
N TRP A 55 -7.59 1.88 -8.80
CA TRP A 55 -7.69 3.24 -8.28
C TRP A 55 -8.06 4.21 -9.39
N ASP A 56 -7.30 4.25 -10.48
CA ASP A 56 -7.50 5.18 -11.59
C ASP A 56 -8.89 5.02 -12.25
N LYS A 57 -9.43 3.78 -12.32
CA LYS A 57 -10.77 3.50 -12.86
C LYS A 57 -11.92 3.94 -11.94
N SER A 58 -11.75 3.85 -10.62
CA SER A 58 -12.84 4.05 -9.66
C SER A 58 -12.78 5.38 -8.90
N HIS A 59 -11.60 5.99 -8.84
CA HIS A 59 -11.38 7.23 -8.12
C HIS A 59 -11.95 8.41 -8.91
N LYS A 60 -12.86 9.14 -8.27
CA LYS A 60 -13.35 10.43 -8.75
C LYS A 60 -12.72 11.51 -7.87
N PRO A 61 -11.96 12.45 -8.44
CA PRO A 61 -11.41 13.55 -7.66
C PRO A 61 -12.56 14.37 -7.07
N PRO A 62 -12.49 14.74 -5.78
CA PRO A 62 -13.53 15.54 -5.17
C PRO A 62 -13.45 17.00 -5.63
N GLU A 63 -14.59 17.59 -6.00
CA GLU A 63 -14.70 19.00 -6.40
C GLU A 63 -14.95 19.90 -5.19
N PHE A 64 -13.97 20.01 -4.30
CA PHE A 64 -14.06 20.90 -3.15
C PHE A 64 -13.62 22.32 -3.50
N LYS A 65 -14.29 23.33 -2.94
CA LYS A 65 -13.90 24.73 -3.02
C LYS A 65 -13.45 25.27 -1.67
N ILE A 66 -12.60 26.28 -1.71
CA ILE A 66 -12.20 27.02 -0.50
C ILE A 66 -13.44 27.70 0.07
N GLY A 67 -13.67 27.53 1.37
CA GLY A 67 -14.86 28.01 2.08
C GLY A 67 -15.99 26.97 2.21
N ASP A 68 -15.90 25.82 1.53
CA ASP A 68 -16.90 24.76 1.71
C ASP A 68 -16.80 24.15 3.12
N LEU A 69 -17.96 23.80 3.66
CA LEU A 69 -18.11 23.10 4.93
C LEU A 69 -18.20 21.59 4.69
N VAL A 70 -17.19 20.85 5.12
CA VAL A 70 -17.06 19.41 4.83
C VAL A 70 -16.94 18.60 6.13
N PRO A 71 -17.68 17.49 6.26
CA PRO A 71 -17.53 16.58 7.37
C PRO A 71 -16.32 15.65 7.22
N VAL A 72 -15.57 15.44 8.32
CA VAL A 72 -14.40 14.55 8.33
C VAL A 72 -14.78 13.19 8.87
N SER A 73 -14.40 12.12 8.17
CA SER A 73 -14.69 10.75 8.64
C SER A 73 -13.98 10.46 9.96
N ALA A 74 -14.76 10.00 10.93
CA ALA A 74 -14.28 9.65 12.27
C ALA A 74 -13.72 8.23 12.39
N LEU A 75 -13.64 7.48 11.27
CA LEU A 75 -13.14 6.10 11.24
C LEU A 75 -11.72 5.96 11.83
N SER A 76 -10.88 6.97 11.65
CA SER A 76 -9.48 6.98 12.10
C SER A 76 -9.28 7.66 13.47
N PHE A 77 -10.35 8.14 14.12
CA PHE A 77 -10.23 8.74 15.45
C PHE A 77 -10.15 7.67 16.53
N ASN A 78 -8.91 7.26 16.83
CA ASN A 78 -8.60 6.30 17.90
C ASN A 78 -8.83 6.86 19.31
N ASN A 79 -8.92 8.19 19.45
CA ASN A 79 -9.06 8.87 20.73
C ASN A 79 -10.52 8.90 21.26
N ILE A 80 -11.51 8.51 20.45
CA ILE A 80 -12.91 8.47 20.86
C ILE A 80 -13.17 7.12 21.53
N LYS A 81 -13.31 7.10 22.86
CA LYS A 81 -13.68 5.88 23.62
C LYS A 81 -15.17 5.59 23.46
N GLY A 82 -15.53 4.32 23.22
CA GLY A 82 -16.93 3.88 23.14
C GLY A 82 -17.17 2.77 22.11
N PRO A 83 -18.33 2.10 22.16
CA PRO A 83 -18.68 1.05 21.21
C PRO A 83 -18.83 1.61 19.79
N LYS A 84 -18.24 0.92 18.80
CA LYS A 84 -18.17 1.35 17.38
C LYS A 84 -19.52 1.76 16.79
N LYS A 85 -20.62 1.17 17.25
CA LYS A 85 -21.99 1.45 16.78
C LYS A 85 -22.57 2.78 17.26
N LEU A 86 -22.03 3.34 18.35
CA LEU A 86 -22.47 4.62 18.92
C LEU A 86 -21.52 5.77 18.56
N LYS A 87 -20.46 5.49 17.78
CA LYS A 87 -19.56 6.53 17.30
C LYS A 87 -20.19 7.20 16.07
N ASP A 88 -20.20 8.52 16.07
CA ASP A 88 -20.54 9.27 14.86
C ASP A 88 -19.57 8.89 13.75
N SER A 89 -20.10 8.61 12.55
CA SER A 89 -19.28 8.25 11.38
C SER A 89 -18.47 9.43 10.86
N PHE A 90 -18.91 10.65 11.19
CA PHE A 90 -18.32 11.90 10.74
C PHE A 90 -18.31 12.92 11.88
N ALA A 91 -17.25 13.72 11.94
CA ALA A 91 -17.11 14.82 12.89
C ALA A 91 -17.22 16.16 12.17
N GLY A 92 -18.05 17.04 12.73
CA GLY A 92 -18.18 18.45 12.38
C GLY A 92 -18.56 18.71 10.92
N PRO A 93 -18.93 19.96 10.62
CA PRO A 93 -18.57 20.57 9.35
C PRO A 93 -17.35 21.46 9.58
N PHE A 94 -16.23 21.15 8.95
CA PHE A 94 -15.02 21.97 9.00
C PHE A 94 -14.89 22.77 7.70
N MET A 95 -14.44 24.01 7.82
CA MET A 95 -14.25 24.88 6.66
C MET A 95 -12.93 24.55 5.95
N ILE A 96 -12.99 24.47 4.63
CA ILE A 96 -11.78 24.32 3.80
C ILE A 96 -11.06 25.65 3.71
N LYS A 97 -9.84 25.70 4.25
CA LYS A 97 -8.95 26.87 4.20
C LYS A 97 -8.09 26.92 2.95
N ALA A 98 -7.56 25.76 2.53
CA ALA A 98 -6.67 25.67 1.37
C ALA A 98 -6.74 24.27 0.73
N LEU A 99 -6.48 24.22 -0.58
CA LEU A 99 -6.36 22.98 -1.36
C LEU A 99 -4.90 22.74 -1.69
N HIS A 100 -4.39 21.56 -1.34
CA HIS A 100 -3.02 21.11 -1.59
C HIS A 100 -3.02 20.01 -2.65
N GLY A 101 -2.93 20.41 -3.92
CA GLY A 101 -3.03 19.49 -5.04
C GLY A 101 -4.44 18.88 -5.18
N PRO A 102 -4.59 17.73 -5.85
CA PRO A 102 -5.90 17.16 -6.15
C PRO A 102 -6.57 16.44 -4.97
N ASN A 103 -5.78 15.96 -3.99
CA ASN A 103 -6.26 15.00 -2.98
C ASN A 103 -6.08 15.46 -1.52
N ALA A 104 -5.38 16.56 -1.26
CA ALA A 104 -5.15 17.03 0.09
C ALA A 104 -5.82 18.40 0.31
N VAL A 105 -6.42 18.55 1.49
CA VAL A 105 -7.21 19.71 1.87
C VAL A 105 -6.80 20.11 3.28
N GLN A 106 -6.61 21.41 3.51
CA GLN A 106 -6.38 21.97 4.83
C GLN A 106 -7.68 22.49 5.40
N LEU A 107 -8.03 22.00 6.59
CA LEU A 107 -9.26 22.34 7.30
C LEU A 107 -8.95 23.28 8.47
N GLU A 108 -9.89 24.18 8.73
CA GLU A 108 -9.89 25.00 9.94
C GLU A 108 -10.75 24.33 11.02
N LEU A 109 -10.12 24.03 12.16
CA LEU A 109 -10.78 23.50 13.34
C LEU A 109 -11.15 24.69 14.23
N THR A 110 -12.37 25.20 14.09
CA THR A 110 -12.96 26.19 15.02
C THR A 110 -13.48 25.53 16.28
#